data_AF-A0A531M0E8-F1
#
_entry.id   AF-A0A531M0E8-F1
#
_cell.length_a   1.000
_cell.length_b   1.000
_cell.length_c   1.000
_cell.angle_alpha   90.00
_cell.angle_beta   90.00
_cell.angle_gamma   90.00
#
_symmetry.space_group_name_H-M   'P 1'
#
loop_
_entity.id
_entity.type
_entity.pdbx_description
1 polymer ?
#
loop_
_entity_poly.entity_id
_entity_poly.type
_entity_poly.pdbx_seq_one_letter_code
_entity_poly.pdbx_strand_id
1 'polypeptide(L)'
;DRIPLVTRHGQYLYNFWQDAGNPRGLWRRTTLAAYMKADPQWELLIDLDALAASDGEDWVWGGASIEPETLERAVLRLSRGGSDAVVHREFDLSSQSFAAEGFNLPEAKGGINWLDPDTLLLFSALGEGMATRSGYARTVR
;
A
#
# COMPACT_ATOMS: atom_id res chain seq x y z
N ASP A 1 2.00 19.86 15.90
CA ASP A 1 1.71 19.98 14.46
C ASP A 1 2.46 18.91 13.68
N ARG A 2 1.75 18.01 13.00
CA ARG A 2 2.34 17.09 12.01
C ARG A 2 1.97 17.61 10.63
N ILE A 3 2.96 18.01 9.84
CA ILE A 3 2.75 18.37 8.44
C ILE A 3 2.42 17.07 7.68
N PRO A 4 1.28 16.99 6.98
CA PRO A 4 0.95 15.82 6.17
C PRO A 4 1.88 15.77 4.95
N LEU A 5 2.97 15.01 5.05
CA LEU A 5 3.84 14.75 3.90
C LEU A 5 3.04 14.00 2.84
N VAL A 6 3.18 14.44 1.59
CA VAL A 6 2.44 13.92 0.44
C VAL A 6 3.35 13.41 -0.66
N THR A 7 2.88 12.39 -1.37
CA THR A 7 3.43 11.96 -2.65
C THR A 7 2.43 12.28 -3.76
N ARG A 8 2.91 12.79 -4.90
CA ARG A 8 2.04 13.17 -6.01
C ARG A 8 2.00 12.07 -7.08
N HIS A 9 0.79 11.69 -7.47
CA HIS A 9 0.53 10.84 -8.63
C HIS A 9 -0.60 11.47 -9.45
N GLY A 10 -0.28 11.89 -10.67
CA GLY A 10 -1.19 12.67 -11.51
C GLY A 10 -1.70 13.95 -10.83
N GLN A 11 -3.01 14.07 -10.72
CA GLN A 11 -3.69 15.21 -10.08
C GLN A 11 -3.81 15.09 -8.56
N TYR A 12 -3.55 13.90 -8.01
CA TYR A 12 -3.77 13.59 -6.61
C TYR A 12 -2.47 13.64 -5.79
N LEU A 13 -2.63 14.06 -4.54
CA LEU A 13 -1.65 14.05 -3.48
C LEU A 13 -2.08 12.99 -2.45
N TYR A 14 -1.25 11.99 -2.24
CA TYR A 14 -1.51 10.87 -1.34
C TYR A 14 -0.81 11.10 -0.01
N ASN A 15 -1.50 10.81 1.09
CA ASN A 15 -1.00 10.93 2.44
C ASN A 15 -1.37 9.69 3.25
N PHE A 16 -0.46 9.25 4.09
CA PHE A 16 -0.75 8.32 5.17
C PHE A 16 -0.75 9.07 6.50
N TRP A 17 -1.82 8.91 7.27
CA TRP A 17 -2.07 9.68 8.48
C TRP A 17 -2.33 8.78 9.67
N GLN A 18 -1.75 9.12 10.83
CA GLN A 18 -1.98 8.41 12.09
C GLN A 18 -2.17 9.42 13.21
N ASP A 19 -3.19 9.18 14.03
CA ASP A 19 -3.49 9.96 15.22
C ASP A 19 -4.12 9.07 16.31
N ALA A 20 -4.59 9.68 17.41
CA ALA A 20 -5.17 8.94 18.52
C ALA A 20 -6.51 8.26 18.17
N GLY A 21 -7.23 8.75 17.16
CA GLY A 21 -8.47 8.13 16.67
C GLY A 21 -8.22 7.01 15.66
N ASN A 22 -7.12 7.11 14.91
CA ASN A 22 -6.73 6.15 13.87
C ASN A 22 -5.28 5.71 14.11
N PRO A 23 -5.03 4.87 15.14
CA PRO A 23 -3.68 4.49 15.52
C PRO A 23 -2.99 3.62 14.46
N ARG A 24 -3.73 2.78 13.72
CA ARG A 24 -3.16 2.06 12.57
C ARG A 24 -3.04 2.97 11.37
N GLY A 25 -4.01 3.85 11.15
CA GLY A 25 -3.89 4.99 10.25
C GLY A 25 -4.79 4.95 9.03
N LEU A 26 -4.80 6.08 8.33
CA LEU A 26 -5.64 6.36 7.18
C LEU A 26 -4.76 6.60 5.96
N TRP A 27 -4.98 5.86 4.88
CA TRP A 27 -4.47 6.22 3.57
C TRP A 27 -5.52 7.01 2.82
N ARG A 28 -5.16 8.21 2.41
CA ARG A 28 -6.08 9.22 1.88
C ARG A 28 -5.44 10.01 0.75
N ARG A 29 -6.25 10.62 -0.10
CA ARG A 29 -5.78 11.51 -1.16
C ARG A 29 -6.54 12.83 -1.20
N THR A 30 -5.95 13.81 -1.86
CA THR A 30 -6.58 15.11 -2.13
C THR A 30 -6.04 15.68 -3.43
N THR A 31 -6.60 16.79 -3.93
CA THR A 31 -6.02 17.52 -5.06
C THR A 31 -5.05 18.60 -4.55
N LEU A 32 -4.12 19.05 -5.40
CA LEU A 32 -3.23 20.15 -5.04
C LEU A 32 -4.01 21.42 -4.64
N ALA A 33 -5.10 21.74 -5.34
CA ALA A 33 -5.93 22.90 -5.04
C ALA A 33 -6.61 22.82 -3.67
N ALA A 34 -7.03 21.62 -3.24
CA ALA A 34 -7.58 21.41 -1.90
C ALA A 34 -6.48 21.42 -0.83
N TYR A 35 -5.32 20.82 -1.12
CA TYR A 35 -4.16 20.79 -0.23
C TYR A 35 -3.62 22.17 0.16
N MET A 36 -3.74 23.16 -0.73
CA MET A 36 -3.30 24.53 -0.46
C MET A 36 -4.24 25.35 0.45
N LYS A 37 -5.40 24.80 0.83
CA LYS A 37 -6.35 25.47 1.73
C LYS A 37 -5.93 25.27 3.19
N ALA A 38 -6.46 26.12 4.08
CA ALA A 38 -6.21 26.00 5.52
C ALA A 38 -6.71 24.67 6.12
N ASP A 39 -7.79 24.13 5.56
CA ASP A 39 -8.36 22.83 5.93
C ASP A 39 -8.55 21.96 4.68
N PRO A 40 -7.52 21.21 4.25
CA PRO A 40 -7.59 20.34 3.09
C PRO A 40 -8.63 19.25 3.27
N GLN A 41 -9.54 19.14 2.30
CA GLN A 41 -10.48 18.03 2.26
C GLN A 41 -9.80 16.78 1.71
N TRP A 42 -9.89 15.69 2.46
CA TRP A 42 -9.28 14.41 2.11
C TRP A 42 -10.34 13.38 1.74
N GLU A 43 -10.10 12.68 0.63
CA GLU A 43 -10.81 11.47 0.25
C GLU A 43 -10.12 10.28 0.92
N LEU A 44 -10.85 9.57 1.77
CA LEU A 44 -10.37 8.35 2.42
C LEU A 44 -10.35 7.20 1.40
N LEU A 45 -9.23 6.49 1.32
CA LEU A 45 -9.07 5.31 0.47
C LEU A 45 -9.06 4.03 1.31
N ILE A 46 -8.30 4.04 2.41
CA ILE A 46 -8.21 2.93 3.35
C ILE A 46 -8.22 3.47 4.77
N ASP A 47 -9.12 2.91 5.59
CA ASP A 47 -9.03 2.92 7.04
C ASP A 47 -8.38 1.61 7.49
N LEU A 48 -7.14 1.69 7.97
CA LEU A 48 -6.38 0.51 8.37
C LEU A 48 -6.85 -0.07 9.70
N ASP A 49 -7.47 0.75 10.55
CA ASP A 49 -8.10 0.32 11.80
C ASP A 49 -9.32 -0.55 11.51
N ALA A 50 -10.18 -0.10 10.59
CA ALA A 50 -11.33 -0.88 10.11
C ALA A 50 -10.89 -2.16 9.38
N LEU A 51 -9.87 -2.09 8.52
CA LEU A 51 -9.37 -3.25 7.78
C LEU A 51 -8.77 -4.31 8.71
N ALA A 52 -8.00 -3.90 9.71
CA ALA A 52 -7.45 -4.82 10.72
C ALA A 52 -8.56 -5.53 11.51
N ALA A 53 -9.61 -4.80 11.88
CA ALA A 53 -10.75 -5.37 12.58
C ALA A 53 -11.55 -6.34 11.70
N SER A 54 -11.77 -6.03 10.41
CA SER A 54 -12.51 -6.91 9.50
C SER A 54 -11.77 -8.20 9.20
N ASP A 55 -10.45 -8.11 9.02
CA ASP A 55 -9.61 -9.24 8.66
C ASP A 55 -9.23 -10.08 9.89
N GLY A 56 -9.34 -9.51 11.10
CA GLY A 56 -8.85 -10.13 12.33
C GLY A 56 -7.32 -10.18 12.41
N GLU A 57 -6.65 -9.23 11.77
CA GLU A 57 -5.21 -9.22 11.53
C GLU A 57 -4.56 -7.96 12.11
N ASP A 58 -3.35 -8.09 12.63
CA ASP A 58 -2.59 -6.96 13.19
C ASP A 58 -1.85 -6.18 12.08
N TRP A 59 -2.62 -5.59 11.16
CA TRP A 59 -2.04 -4.91 10.01
C TRP A 59 -1.25 -3.66 10.39
N VAL A 60 -0.07 -3.54 9.79
CA VAL A 60 0.81 -2.38 9.82
C VAL A 60 1.06 -1.91 8.39
N TRP A 61 0.97 -0.59 8.17
CA TRP A 61 1.17 0.02 6.86
C TRP A 61 2.63 -0.06 6.40
N GLY A 62 2.84 -0.67 5.24
CA GLY A 62 4.14 -0.75 4.56
C GLY A 62 4.25 0.13 3.31
N GLY A 63 3.19 0.83 2.92
CA GLY A 63 3.14 1.71 1.75
C GLY A 63 2.19 1.25 0.65
N ALA A 64 2.07 2.08 -0.37
CA ALA A 64 1.31 1.81 -1.58
C ALA A 64 2.19 2.10 -2.81
N SER A 65 2.21 1.16 -3.76
CA SER A 65 2.84 1.35 -5.07
C SER A 65 1.75 1.58 -6.10
N ILE A 66 1.59 2.83 -6.55
CA ILE A 66 0.58 3.19 -7.56
C ILE A 66 1.12 2.83 -8.95
N GLU A 67 0.27 2.19 -9.75
CA GLU A 67 0.54 1.85 -11.14
C GLU A 67 0.80 3.14 -11.93
N PRO A 68 1.94 3.31 -12.62
CA PRO A 68 2.41 4.61 -13.07
C PRO A 68 1.77 5.14 -14.36
N GLU A 69 1.18 4.30 -15.21
CA GLU A 69 0.65 4.69 -16.52
C GLU A 69 -0.79 5.21 -16.44
N THR A 70 -1.68 4.40 -15.87
CA THR A 70 -3.11 4.69 -15.74
C THR A 70 -3.44 5.39 -14.43
N LEU A 71 -2.66 5.13 -13.38
CA LEU A 71 -2.89 5.65 -12.03
C LEU A 71 -4.23 5.19 -11.41
N GLU A 72 -4.80 4.09 -11.91
CA GLU A 72 -6.09 3.55 -11.49
C GLU A 72 -5.96 2.45 -10.43
N ARG A 73 -4.77 1.86 -10.29
CA ARG A 73 -4.50 0.75 -9.38
C ARG A 73 -3.31 1.02 -8.48
N ALA A 74 -3.32 0.37 -7.33
CA ALA A 74 -2.19 0.37 -6.42
C ALA A 74 -2.00 -1.02 -5.82
N VAL A 75 -0.77 -1.42 -5.57
CA VAL A 75 -0.49 -2.55 -4.69
C VAL A 75 -0.16 -2.02 -3.30
N LEU A 76 -0.98 -2.39 -2.33
CA LEU A 76 -0.75 -2.08 -0.92
C LEU A 76 0.19 -3.11 -0.32
N ARG A 77 1.14 -2.64 0.49
CA ARG A 77 2.08 -3.45 1.24
C ARG A 77 1.71 -3.40 2.71
N LEU A 78 1.33 -4.53 3.29
CA LEU A 78 0.92 -4.63 4.69
C LEU A 78 1.77 -5.70 5.40
N SER A 79 2.22 -5.44 6.62
CA SER A 79 2.84 -6.48 7.46
C SER A 79 1.96 -6.84 8.64
N ARG A 80 2.06 -8.08 9.11
CA ARG A 80 1.43 -8.52 10.37
C ARG A 80 2.37 -8.20 11.52
N GLY A 81 1.89 -7.45 12.51
CA GLY A 81 2.66 -7.12 13.71
C GLY A 81 3.96 -6.35 13.45
N GLY A 82 4.09 -5.69 12.29
CA GLY A 82 5.28 -4.91 11.94
C GLY A 82 6.50 -5.74 11.54
N SER A 83 6.31 -7.00 11.12
CA SER A 83 7.40 -7.83 10.61
C SER A 83 8.01 -7.28 9.31
N ASP A 84 9.17 -7.80 8.91
CA ASP A 84 9.80 -7.49 7.62
C ASP A 84 9.23 -8.31 6.45
N ALA A 85 8.34 -9.27 6.75
CA ALA A 85 7.53 -9.95 5.76
C ALA A 85 6.24 -9.16 5.50
N VAL A 86 5.80 -9.16 4.24
CA VAL A 86 4.67 -8.35 3.81
C VAL A 86 3.73 -9.16 2.92
N VAL A 87 2.44 -8.89 3.08
CA VAL A 87 1.39 -9.25 2.14
C VAL A 87 1.24 -8.09 1.15
N HIS A 88 1.09 -8.43 -0.13
CA HIS A 88 0.76 -7.45 -1.17
C HIS A 88 -0.69 -7.67 -1.60
N ARG A 89 -1.47 -6.60 -1.69
CA ARG A 89 -2.88 -6.66 -2.11
C ARG A 89 -3.16 -5.56 -3.12
N GLU A 90 -3.65 -5.93 -4.29
CA GLU A 90 -4.05 -4.96 -5.30
C GLU A 90 -5.35 -4.26 -4.88
N PHE A 91 -5.38 -2.95 -5.08
CA PHE A 91 -6.44 -2.05 -4.73
C PHE A 91 -6.79 -1.18 -5.93
N ASP A 92 -8.07 -1.15 -6.27
CA ASP A 92 -8.63 -0.33 -7.32
C ASP A 92 -9.00 1.04 -6.74
N LEU A 93 -8.36 2.10 -7.25
CA LEU A 93 -8.48 3.48 -6.74
C LEU A 93 -9.79 4.16 -7.15
N SER A 94 -10.53 3.59 -8.10
CA SER A 94 -11.77 4.12 -8.63
C SER A 94 -12.97 3.61 -7.83
N SER A 95 -13.01 2.30 -7.59
CA SER A 95 -14.00 1.62 -6.76
C SER A 95 -13.67 1.65 -5.26
N GLN A 96 -12.44 2.02 -4.91
CA GLN A 96 -11.91 2.03 -3.54
C GLN A 96 -12.04 0.66 -2.87
N SER A 97 -11.67 -0.40 -3.60
CA SER A 97 -11.83 -1.78 -3.13
C SER A 97 -10.64 -2.66 -3.49
N PHE A 98 -10.44 -3.73 -2.72
CA PHE A 98 -9.43 -4.74 -3.03
C PHE A 98 -9.87 -5.58 -4.23
N ALA A 99 -8.97 -5.77 -5.20
CA ALA A 99 -9.21 -6.61 -6.36
C ALA A 99 -9.00 -8.08 -5.97
N ALA A 100 -10.08 -8.88 -5.93
CA ALA A 100 -10.02 -10.29 -5.54
C ALA A 100 -9.13 -11.13 -6.49
N GLU A 101 -9.28 -10.92 -7.79
CA GLU A 101 -8.52 -11.61 -8.85
C GLU A 101 -7.29 -10.80 -9.30
N GLY A 102 -6.83 -9.87 -8.47
CA GLY A 102 -5.68 -9.00 -8.74
C GLY A 102 -4.33 -9.56 -8.25
N PHE A 103 -3.31 -8.70 -8.27
CA PHE A 103 -1.98 -8.97 -7.71
C PHE A 103 -2.03 -9.07 -6.18
N ASN A 104 -2.36 -10.27 -5.71
CA ASN A 104 -2.39 -10.63 -4.29
C ASN A 104 -1.29 -11.64 -3.98
N LEU A 105 -0.30 -11.23 -3.19
CA LEU A 105 0.83 -12.09 -2.81
C LEU A 105 0.77 -12.40 -1.32
N PRO A 106 0.94 -13.68 -0.93
CA PRO A 106 0.97 -14.07 0.46
C PRO A 106 2.21 -13.50 1.17
N GLU A 107 2.20 -13.60 2.50
CA GLU A 107 3.24 -13.03 3.34
C GLU A 107 4.62 -13.63 3.05
N ALA A 108 5.56 -12.76 2.69
CA ALA A 108 6.97 -13.10 2.57
C ALA A 108 7.84 -11.84 2.61
N LYS A 109 9.12 -12.01 2.93
CA LYS A 109 10.10 -10.93 2.73
C LYS A 109 10.25 -10.70 1.24
N GLY A 110 10.03 -9.47 0.79
CA GLY A 110 10.03 -9.18 -0.63
C GLY A 110 9.45 -7.82 -0.99
N GLY A 111 9.13 -7.68 -2.27
CA GLY A 111 8.53 -6.48 -2.81
C GLY A 111 8.22 -6.63 -4.29
N ILE A 112 7.47 -5.64 -4.79
CA ILE A 112 7.08 -5.54 -6.19
C ILE A 112 7.51 -4.18 -6.76
N ASN A 113 7.60 -4.12 -8.08
CA ASN A 113 7.52 -2.89 -8.87
C ASN A 113 6.63 -3.13 -10.08
N TRP A 114 5.90 -2.11 -10.50
CA TRP A 114 5.16 -2.12 -11.76
C TRP A 114 6.12 -2.10 -12.95
N LEU A 115 5.88 -2.98 -13.91
CA LEU A 115 6.50 -2.91 -15.24
C LEU A 115 5.58 -2.18 -16.21
N ASP A 116 4.29 -2.55 -16.18
CA ASP A 116 3.19 -2.00 -16.97
C ASP A 116 1.86 -2.29 -16.21
N PRO A 117 0.68 -1.85 -16.70
CA PRO A 117 -0.59 -1.99 -15.97
C PRO A 117 -1.01 -3.43 -15.63
N ASP A 118 -0.47 -4.42 -16.33
CA ASP A 118 -0.84 -5.83 -16.20
C ASP A 118 0.36 -6.72 -15.81
N THR A 119 1.51 -6.12 -15.44
CA THR A 119 2.74 -6.86 -15.11
C THR A 119 3.50 -6.26 -13.93
N LEU A 120 3.88 -7.10 -12.97
CA LEU A 120 4.77 -6.76 -11.85
C LEU A 120 6.10 -7.49 -11.96
N LEU A 121 7.19 -6.78 -11.65
CA LEU A 121 8.46 -7.40 -11.25
C LEU A 121 8.38 -7.74 -9.76
N LEU A 122 8.58 -9.01 -9.41
CA LEU A 122 8.48 -9.54 -8.05
C LEU A 122 9.82 -10.08 -7.56
N PHE A 123 10.23 -9.67 -6.36
CA PHE A 123 11.23 -10.39 -5.58
C PHE A 123 10.59 -10.90 -4.28
N SER A 124 10.65 -12.21 -4.05
CA SER A 124 10.04 -12.84 -2.88
C SER A 124 10.90 -13.98 -2.35
N ALA A 125 11.00 -14.08 -1.02
CA ALA A 125 11.60 -15.20 -0.32
C ALA A 125 10.66 -16.43 -0.22
N LEU A 126 9.42 -16.32 -0.72
CA LEU A 126 8.44 -17.39 -0.68
C LEU A 126 8.85 -18.57 -1.59
N GLY A 127 8.85 -19.78 -1.03
CA GLY A 127 9.09 -21.02 -1.75
C GLY A 127 10.48 -21.62 -1.56
N GLU A 128 10.65 -22.87 -1.99
CA GLU A 128 11.90 -23.59 -1.84
C GLU A 128 13.02 -22.96 -2.67
N GLY A 129 14.19 -22.76 -2.06
CA GLY A 129 15.36 -22.16 -2.73
C GLY A 129 15.26 -20.66 -3.01
N MET A 130 14.14 -20.02 -2.66
CA MET A 130 13.87 -18.61 -2.96
C MET A 130 14.49 -17.64 -1.96
N ALA A 131 14.81 -18.13 -0.75
CA ALA A 131 15.53 -17.36 0.25
C ALA A 131 17.06 -17.53 0.14
N THR A 132 17.76 -16.43 0.40
CA THR A 132 19.19 -16.44 0.78
C THR A 132 19.34 -16.98 2.21
N ARG A 133 20.58 -17.24 2.65
CA ARG A 133 20.87 -17.63 4.05
C ARG A 133 20.40 -16.60 5.07
N SER A 134 20.27 -15.33 4.67
CA SER A 134 19.79 -14.23 5.51
C SER A 134 18.26 -14.03 5.43
N GLY A 135 17.54 -14.88 4.70
CA GLY A 135 16.07 -14.83 4.59
C GLY A 135 15.52 -13.88 3.52
N TYR A 136 16.37 -13.16 2.78
CA TYR A 136 15.93 -12.27 1.68
C TYR A 136 15.71 -13.03 0.38
N ALA A 137 14.87 -12.48 -0.49
CA ALA A 137 14.64 -12.98 -1.85
C ALA A 137 15.95 -13.13 -2.63
N ARG A 138 16.11 -14.26 -3.32
CA ARG A 138 17.30 -14.58 -4.13
C ARG A 138 17.17 -14.17 -5.60
N THR A 139 15.94 -14.00 -6.10
CA THR A 139 15.66 -13.76 -7.53
C THR A 139 14.58 -12.70 -7.72
N VAL A 140 14.58 -12.08 -8.90
CA VAL A 140 13.48 -11.26 -9.43
C VAL A 140 12.81 -12.07 -10.53
N ARG A 141 11.48 -12.00 -10.62
CA ARG A 141 10.64 -12.63 -11.64
C ARG A 141 9.71 -11.62 -12.26
#